data_AF-A0A832FTE2-F1
#
_entry.id   AF-A0A832FTE2-F1
#
_cell.length_a   1.000
_cell.length_b   1.000
_cell.length_c   1.000
_cell.angle_alpha   90.00
_cell.angle_beta   90.00
_cell.angle_gamma   90.00
#
_symmetry.space_group_name_H-M   'P 1'
#
loop_
_entity.id
_entity.type
_entity.pdbx_description
1 polymer ?
#
loop_
_entity_poly.entity_id
_entity_poly.type
_entity_poly.pdbx_seq_one_letter_code
_entity_poly.pdbx_strand_id
1 'polypeptide(L)'
;MRFAGTQDYVATDDLKVAVNAAATLRRPLLVKGEPGTGKFEFEMTGRHLTIRADGDSVEGAAFGGPIIYGHGTGDSEPGLPGNLFYYQTLKANELFQALDGKQREQALLPNAPRENDVAIQGPQGKFPGIALGELSPDQQALAEEVIRIVLAPYREEDVDEALQILKATQGLEKLHLAYYKTDDIGDDQVWDIWRLEGPYFVWHFRGAPHVHAYVNIGIV
;
A
#
# COMPACT_ATOMS: atom_id res chain seq x y z
N MET A 1 -24.43 19.02 -7.33
CA MET A 1 -23.81 20.34 -7.04
C MET A 1 -22.31 20.14 -7.11
N ARG A 2 -21.56 21.02 -7.78
CA ARG A 2 -20.09 20.92 -7.92
C ARG A 2 -19.44 21.96 -7.00
N PHE A 3 -18.67 21.51 -6.02
CA PHE A 3 -17.87 22.34 -5.12
C PHE A 3 -16.74 23.03 -5.89
N ALA A 4 -16.54 24.33 -5.64
CA ALA A 4 -15.51 25.15 -6.28
C ALA A 4 -14.71 26.03 -5.29
N GLY A 5 -15.02 25.98 -3.99
CA GLY A 5 -14.53 26.95 -3.00
C GLY A 5 -15.41 28.20 -2.87
N THR A 6 -14.93 29.22 -2.18
CA THR A 6 -15.59 30.54 -2.03
C THR A 6 -14.56 31.66 -2.22
N GLN A 7 -15.00 32.93 -2.18
CA GLN A 7 -14.06 34.07 -2.21
C GLN A 7 -13.09 34.06 -1.02
N ASP A 8 -13.55 33.56 0.13
CA ASP A 8 -12.79 33.51 1.38
C ASP A 8 -12.16 32.14 1.66
N TYR A 9 -12.34 31.15 0.76
CA TYR A 9 -11.82 29.80 0.91
C TYR A 9 -11.18 29.30 -0.39
N VAL A 10 -9.86 29.32 -0.41
CA VAL A 10 -9.06 28.82 -1.53
C VAL A 10 -9.07 27.29 -1.50
N ALA A 11 -9.83 26.69 -2.42
CA ALA A 11 -9.76 25.27 -2.67
C ALA A 11 -8.75 25.00 -3.80
N THR A 12 -7.72 24.20 -3.52
CA THR A 12 -6.85 23.65 -4.55
C THR A 12 -7.65 22.75 -5.49
N ASP A 13 -7.16 22.50 -6.70
CA ASP A 13 -7.88 21.67 -7.66
C ASP A 13 -8.03 20.22 -7.16
N ASP A 14 -7.02 19.69 -6.46
CA ASP A 14 -7.08 18.37 -5.82
C ASP A 14 -8.15 18.31 -4.74
N LEU A 15 -8.25 19.34 -3.90
CA LEU A 15 -9.29 19.40 -2.88
C LEU A 15 -10.69 19.47 -3.51
N LYS A 16 -10.85 20.25 -4.60
CA LYS A 16 -12.13 20.28 -5.33
C LYS A 16 -12.48 18.91 -5.88
N VAL A 17 -11.52 18.17 -6.44
CA VAL A 17 -11.74 16.80 -6.94
C VAL A 17 -12.18 15.89 -5.80
N ALA A 18 -11.46 15.88 -4.67
CA ALA A 18 -11.78 15.04 -3.51
C ALA A 18 -13.18 15.34 -2.93
N VAL A 19 -13.52 16.61 -2.72
CA VAL A 19 -14.85 17.03 -2.21
C VAL A 19 -15.97 16.62 -3.17
N ASN A 20 -15.77 16.83 -4.47
CA ASN A 20 -16.76 16.45 -5.48
C ASN A 20 -16.91 14.93 -5.61
N ALA A 21 -15.81 14.17 -5.48
CA ALA A 21 -15.85 12.71 -5.49
C ALA A 21 -16.59 12.19 -4.25
N ALA A 22 -16.26 12.68 -3.06
CA ALA A 22 -16.92 12.32 -1.80
C ALA A 22 -18.42 12.65 -1.83
N ALA A 23 -18.80 13.83 -2.32
CA ALA A 23 -20.21 14.23 -2.48
C ALA A 23 -20.96 13.31 -3.46
N THR A 24 -20.35 12.98 -4.60
CA THR A 24 -20.90 12.05 -5.61
C THR A 24 -21.08 10.65 -5.04
N LEU A 25 -20.06 10.13 -4.36
CA LEU A 25 -20.04 8.78 -3.78
C LEU A 25 -20.83 8.68 -2.47
N ARG A 26 -21.29 9.83 -1.93
CA ARG A 26 -21.91 9.95 -0.61
C ARG A 26 -21.05 9.32 0.49
N ARG A 27 -19.75 9.64 0.45
CA ARG A 27 -18.75 9.18 1.43
C ARG A 27 -18.31 10.34 2.32
N PRO A 28 -18.01 10.08 3.60
CA PRO A 28 -17.40 11.10 4.46
C PRO A 28 -16.03 11.51 3.91
N LEU A 29 -15.75 12.81 4.00
CA LEU A 29 -14.44 13.39 3.72
C LEU A 29 -14.01 14.17 4.97
N LEU A 30 -12.86 13.82 5.52
CA LEU A 30 -12.17 14.58 6.56
C LEU A 30 -11.15 15.49 5.89
N VAL A 31 -11.02 16.70 6.42
CA VAL A 31 -10.08 17.75 5.98
C VAL A 31 -9.41 18.24 7.25
N LYS A 32 -8.08 18.13 7.32
CA LYS A 32 -7.26 18.49 8.49
C LYS A 32 -6.17 19.48 8.05
N GLY A 33 -6.01 20.56 8.81
CA GLY A 33 -5.15 21.67 8.43
C GLY A 33 -5.84 22.62 7.44
N GLU A 34 -5.08 23.56 6.89
CA GLU A 34 -5.58 24.59 5.97
C GLU A 34 -5.13 24.28 4.54
N PRO A 35 -6.06 24.02 3.60
CA PRO A 35 -5.71 23.74 2.22
C PRO A 35 -4.83 24.82 1.59
N GLY A 36 -3.85 24.40 0.80
CA GLY A 36 -2.92 25.31 0.12
C GLY A 36 -1.78 25.85 0.99
N THR A 37 -1.72 25.51 2.28
CA THR A 37 -0.62 25.94 3.19
C THR A 37 0.55 24.97 3.26
N GLY A 38 0.48 23.83 2.55
CA GLY A 38 1.53 22.80 2.53
C GLY A 38 1.59 21.92 3.78
N LYS A 39 0.81 22.19 4.84
CA LYS A 39 0.56 21.28 5.98
C LYS A 39 -0.93 20.98 6.07
N PHE A 40 -1.37 20.10 5.19
CA PHE A 40 -2.78 19.84 4.94
C PHE A 40 -3.00 18.36 4.63
N GLU A 41 -4.11 17.79 5.07
CA GLU A 41 -4.47 16.40 4.81
C GLU A 41 -5.96 16.32 4.46
N PHE A 42 -6.33 15.48 3.49
CA PHE A 42 -7.71 15.01 3.38
C PHE A 42 -7.78 13.49 3.41
N GLU A 43 -8.86 12.97 3.96
CA GLU A 43 -9.13 11.53 4.04
C GLU A 43 -10.57 11.24 3.62
N MET A 44 -10.74 10.49 2.53
CA MET A 44 -12.05 9.95 2.13
C MET A 44 -12.20 8.53 2.68
N THR A 45 -13.23 8.32 3.50
CA THR A 45 -13.43 7.03 4.19
C THR A 45 -14.62 6.24 3.66
N GLY A 46 -14.53 4.91 3.73
CA GLY A 46 -15.57 3.97 3.32
C GLY A 46 -15.28 2.56 3.85
N ARG A 47 -16.20 1.61 3.60
CA ARG A 47 -16.11 0.23 4.13
C ARG A 47 -14.78 -0.49 3.80
N HIS A 48 -14.12 -0.09 2.71
CA HIS A 48 -12.84 -0.65 2.27
C HIS A 48 -11.89 0.43 1.73
N LEU A 49 -12.09 1.70 2.07
CA LEU A 49 -11.31 2.75 1.44
C LEU A 49 -10.97 3.83 2.44
N THR A 50 -9.68 4.02 2.64
CA THR A 50 -9.06 5.22 3.20
C THR A 50 -8.10 5.71 2.13
N ILE A 51 -8.57 6.61 1.26
CA ILE A 51 -7.64 7.36 0.42
C ILE A 51 -7.36 8.65 1.17
N ARG A 52 -6.11 8.75 1.63
CA ARG A 52 -5.57 9.95 2.24
C ARG A 52 -4.55 10.56 1.31
N ALA A 53 -4.61 11.87 1.19
CA ALA A 53 -3.57 12.69 0.62
C ALA A 53 -2.96 13.48 1.77
N ASP A 54 -1.67 13.28 2.04
CA ASP A 54 -0.95 13.99 3.09
C ASP A 54 -0.04 15.05 2.47
N GLY A 55 -0.30 16.32 2.69
CA GLY A 55 0.66 17.37 2.39
C GLY A 55 1.66 17.45 3.54
N ASP A 56 2.50 16.43 3.71
CA ASP A 56 3.56 16.33 4.72
C ASP A 56 3.12 16.79 6.12
N SER A 57 1.91 16.40 6.55
CA SER A 57 1.36 16.89 7.81
C SER A 57 2.04 16.28 9.03
N VAL A 58 2.73 15.14 8.85
CA VAL A 58 3.54 14.46 9.87
C VAL A 58 4.94 14.20 9.33
N GLU A 59 5.93 14.87 9.92
CA GLU A 59 7.34 14.72 9.51
C GLU A 59 7.82 13.27 9.68
N GLY A 60 8.32 12.67 8.61
CA GLY A 60 8.92 11.33 8.62
C GLY A 60 7.91 10.18 8.62
N ALA A 61 6.64 10.44 8.27
CA ALA A 61 5.61 9.41 8.12
C ALA A 61 4.84 9.63 6.82
N ALA A 62 5.09 8.77 5.83
CA ALA A 62 4.38 8.86 4.56
C ALA A 62 2.87 8.77 4.78
N PHE A 63 2.10 9.55 4.02
CA PHE A 63 0.64 9.60 4.14
C PHE A 63 0.14 10.03 5.53
N GLY A 64 0.98 10.70 6.33
CA GLY A 64 0.63 11.12 7.70
C GLY A 64 0.43 9.95 8.67
N GLY A 65 0.85 8.74 8.31
CA GLY A 65 0.70 7.51 9.09
C GLY A 65 0.03 6.36 8.33
N PRO A 66 -0.46 5.32 9.03
CA PRO A 66 -0.96 4.12 8.38
C PRO A 66 -2.23 4.39 7.57
N ILE A 67 -2.33 3.74 6.40
CA ILE A 67 -3.49 3.82 5.50
C ILE A 67 -4.00 2.41 5.16
N ILE A 68 -5.30 2.33 4.83
CA ILE A 68 -5.99 1.10 4.49
C ILE A 68 -6.84 1.32 3.24
N TYR A 69 -6.67 0.50 2.21
CA TYR A 69 -7.54 0.51 1.04
C TYR A 69 -7.93 -0.91 0.63
N GLY A 70 -8.89 -1.02 -0.27
CA GLY A 70 -9.48 -2.30 -0.63
C GLY A 70 -10.70 -2.16 -1.53
N HIS A 71 -11.06 -3.29 -2.14
CA HIS A 71 -12.23 -3.37 -2.99
C HIS A 71 -12.83 -4.76 -2.88
N GLY A 72 -14.16 -4.85 -2.76
CA GLY A 72 -14.88 -6.11 -2.51
C GLY A 72 -15.50 -6.75 -3.76
N THR A 73 -15.23 -6.25 -4.96
CA THR A 73 -15.76 -6.84 -6.20
C THR A 73 -14.95 -8.07 -6.58
N GLY A 74 -15.64 -9.11 -7.07
CA GLY A 74 -15.04 -10.39 -7.42
C GLY A 74 -14.71 -11.28 -6.21
N ASP A 75 -15.28 -10.99 -5.05
CA ASP A 75 -15.06 -11.69 -3.78
C ASP A 75 -15.10 -13.23 -3.96
N SER A 76 -14.04 -13.89 -3.52
CA SER A 76 -13.83 -15.34 -3.55
C SER A 76 -13.80 -15.98 -4.94
N GLU A 77 -13.84 -15.20 -6.02
CA GLU A 77 -13.68 -15.70 -7.38
C GLU A 77 -12.21 -15.63 -7.81
N PRO A 78 -11.63 -16.70 -8.39
CA PRO A 78 -10.25 -16.69 -8.89
C PRO A 78 -10.03 -15.51 -9.83
N GLY A 79 -8.98 -14.74 -9.57
CA GLY A 79 -8.69 -13.54 -10.35
C GLY A 79 -9.44 -12.27 -9.93
N LEU A 80 -10.29 -12.32 -8.90
CA LEU A 80 -11.09 -11.21 -8.36
C LEU A 80 -11.66 -10.30 -9.49
N PRO A 81 -12.54 -10.81 -10.37
CA PRO A 81 -12.97 -10.10 -11.56
C PRO A 81 -13.65 -8.76 -11.21
N GLY A 82 -13.15 -7.68 -11.83
CA GLY A 82 -13.63 -6.32 -11.56
C GLY A 82 -13.09 -5.69 -10.28
N ASN A 83 -12.18 -6.36 -9.57
CA ASN A 83 -11.46 -5.75 -8.45
C ASN A 83 -10.49 -4.67 -8.94
N LEU A 84 -10.47 -3.52 -8.27
CA LEU A 84 -9.68 -2.37 -8.70
C LEU A 84 -8.20 -2.54 -8.40
N PHE A 85 -7.83 -3.39 -7.44
CA PHE A 85 -6.47 -3.48 -6.91
C PHE A 85 -5.82 -4.84 -7.16
N TYR A 86 -6.52 -5.80 -7.78
CA TYR A 86 -5.98 -7.15 -8.01
C TYR A 86 -4.71 -7.16 -8.88
N TYR A 87 -4.52 -6.16 -9.74
CA TYR A 87 -3.28 -5.99 -10.50
C TYR A 87 -2.03 -5.88 -9.62
N GLN A 88 -2.17 -5.44 -8.35
CA GLN A 88 -1.08 -5.39 -7.39
C GLN A 88 -0.68 -6.80 -6.93
N THR A 89 -1.64 -7.70 -6.71
CA THR A 89 -1.40 -9.15 -6.49
C THR A 89 -0.68 -9.78 -7.67
N LEU A 90 -1.11 -9.48 -8.90
CA LEU A 90 -0.49 -10.02 -10.11
C LEU A 90 0.98 -9.60 -10.22
N LYS A 91 1.29 -8.33 -9.98
CA LYS A 91 2.68 -7.85 -10.00
C LYS A 91 3.54 -8.49 -8.90
N ALA A 92 2.99 -8.65 -7.69
CA ALA A 92 3.70 -9.39 -6.63
C ALA A 92 3.96 -10.86 -7.05
N ASN A 93 3.00 -11.52 -7.70
CA ASN A 93 3.18 -12.89 -8.16
C ASN A 93 4.11 -13.03 -9.37
N GLU A 94 4.26 -12.00 -10.20
CA GLU A 94 5.30 -11.95 -11.24
C GLU A 94 6.70 -12.05 -10.63
N LEU A 95 6.96 -11.32 -9.53
CA LEU A 95 8.20 -11.47 -8.77
C LEU A 95 8.34 -12.89 -8.19
N PHE A 96 7.29 -13.47 -7.63
CA PHE A 96 7.33 -14.86 -7.12
C PHE A 96 7.71 -15.87 -8.22
N GLN A 97 7.16 -15.69 -9.43
CA GLN A 97 7.47 -16.54 -10.57
C GLN A 97 8.93 -16.40 -11.03
N ALA A 98 9.53 -15.21 -10.88
CA ALA A 98 10.93 -14.96 -11.17
C ALA A 98 11.89 -15.58 -10.13
N LEU A 99 11.41 -15.97 -8.94
CA LEU A 99 12.21 -16.64 -7.92
C LEU A 99 12.55 -18.08 -8.32
N ASP A 100 13.76 -18.53 -7.97
CA ASP A 100 14.16 -19.94 -8.09
C ASP A 100 13.53 -20.82 -7.00
N GLY A 101 13.74 -22.14 -7.07
CA GLY A 101 13.14 -23.09 -6.11
C GLY A 101 13.49 -22.81 -4.65
N LYS A 102 14.75 -22.47 -4.33
CA LYS A 102 15.18 -22.19 -2.96
C LYS A 102 14.63 -20.85 -2.48
N GLN A 103 14.61 -19.86 -3.36
CA GLN A 103 14.05 -18.55 -3.08
C GLN A 103 12.54 -18.64 -2.81
N ARG A 104 11.79 -19.43 -3.58
CA ARG A 104 10.36 -19.68 -3.34
C ARG A 104 10.10 -20.36 -2.00
N GLU A 105 10.94 -21.32 -1.60
CA GLU A 105 10.85 -21.96 -0.28
C GLU A 105 11.03 -20.97 0.87
N GLN A 106 11.91 -19.97 0.71
CA GLN A 106 12.09 -18.92 1.71
C GLN A 106 10.96 -17.89 1.71
N ALA A 107 10.46 -17.54 0.52
CA ALA A 107 9.44 -16.52 0.35
C ALA A 107 8.03 -17.01 0.72
N LEU A 108 7.73 -18.30 0.52
CA LEU A 108 6.39 -18.87 0.70
C LEU A 108 6.20 -19.48 2.10
N LEU A 109 5.37 -18.83 2.90
CA LEU A 109 5.08 -19.20 4.28
C LEU A 109 3.70 -19.87 4.42
N PRO A 110 3.49 -20.71 5.44
CA PRO A 110 2.24 -21.46 5.58
C PRO A 110 1.06 -20.59 6.02
N ASN A 111 1.28 -19.67 6.97
CA ASN A 111 0.22 -18.93 7.64
C ASN A 111 0.48 -17.42 7.59
N ALA A 112 -0.50 -16.66 7.10
CA ALA A 112 -0.47 -15.20 7.18
C ALA A 112 -0.53 -14.70 8.64
N PRO A 113 0.17 -13.60 8.99
CA PRO A 113 -0.03 -12.91 10.27
C PRO A 113 -1.43 -12.29 10.33
N ARG A 114 -1.82 -11.76 11.50
CA ARG A 114 -3.14 -11.10 11.61
C ARG A 114 -3.14 -9.80 10.82
N GLU A 115 -4.29 -9.46 10.23
CA GLU A 115 -4.45 -8.23 9.43
C GLU A 115 -4.06 -6.95 10.18
N ASN A 116 -4.19 -6.93 11.50
CA ASN A 116 -3.87 -5.78 12.33
C ASN A 116 -2.41 -5.73 12.82
N ASP A 117 -1.59 -6.73 12.49
CA ASP A 117 -0.17 -6.76 12.85
C ASP A 117 0.66 -5.83 11.93
N VAL A 118 0.23 -4.59 11.68
CA VAL A 118 0.78 -3.69 10.64
C VAL A 118 1.66 -2.56 11.21
N ALA A 119 2.09 -2.73 12.46
CA ALA A 119 2.97 -1.80 13.13
C ALA A 119 4.41 -1.90 12.59
N ILE A 120 5.05 -0.75 12.44
CA ILE A 120 6.48 -0.66 12.16
C ILE A 120 7.27 -1.30 13.32
N GLN A 121 8.22 -2.17 12.98
CA GLN A 121 8.92 -2.99 13.98
C GLN A 121 10.27 -2.39 14.43
N GLY A 122 10.78 -1.40 13.71
CA GLY A 122 12.08 -0.79 13.97
C GLY A 122 13.28 -1.66 13.56
N PRO A 123 14.52 -1.18 13.81
CA PRO A 123 15.76 -1.85 13.38
C PRO A 123 16.00 -3.25 13.97
N GLN A 124 15.34 -3.58 15.08
CA GLN A 124 15.44 -4.88 15.75
C GLN A 124 14.26 -5.81 15.38
N GLY A 125 13.42 -5.38 14.45
CA GLY A 125 12.30 -6.16 13.93
C GLY A 125 12.76 -7.47 13.28
N LYS A 126 11.84 -8.42 13.19
CA LYS A 126 12.08 -9.71 12.52
C LYS A 126 11.13 -9.82 11.35
N PHE A 127 11.69 -9.85 10.16
CA PHE A 127 10.93 -9.82 8.93
C PHE A 127 10.97 -11.22 8.30
N PRO A 128 9.83 -11.90 8.20
CA PRO A 128 9.76 -13.21 7.58
C PRO A 128 9.79 -13.09 6.05
N GLY A 129 10.01 -14.21 5.36
CA GLY A 129 10.12 -14.23 3.91
C GLY A 129 11.54 -13.96 3.40
N ILE A 130 11.66 -13.80 2.08
CA ILE A 130 12.95 -13.64 1.41
C ILE A 130 13.45 -12.19 1.55
N ALA A 131 14.74 -12.02 1.86
CA ALA A 131 15.38 -10.72 1.88
C ALA A 131 15.59 -10.21 0.44
N LEU A 132 15.10 -9.00 0.14
CA LEU A 132 15.22 -8.45 -1.22
C LEU A 132 16.68 -8.10 -1.60
N GLY A 133 17.54 -7.85 -0.61
CA GLY A 133 18.98 -7.67 -0.81
C GLY A 133 19.72 -8.91 -1.33
N GLU A 134 19.14 -10.11 -1.15
CA GLU A 134 19.74 -11.37 -1.61
C GLU A 134 19.28 -11.79 -3.02
N LEU A 135 18.38 -11.01 -3.62
CA LEU A 135 17.84 -11.27 -4.94
C LEU A 135 18.81 -10.82 -6.06
N SER A 136 18.66 -11.39 -7.24
CA SER A 136 19.39 -10.93 -8.43
C SER A 136 18.96 -9.51 -8.83
N PRO A 137 19.78 -8.76 -9.59
CA PRO A 137 19.39 -7.42 -10.05
C PRO A 137 18.04 -7.37 -10.79
N ASP A 138 17.75 -8.37 -11.62
CA ASP A 138 16.47 -8.45 -12.35
C ASP A 138 15.29 -8.69 -11.40
N GLN A 139 15.48 -9.50 -10.35
CA GLN A 139 14.47 -9.75 -9.32
C GLN A 139 14.28 -8.52 -8.42
N GLN A 140 15.35 -7.79 -8.10
CA GLN A 140 15.27 -6.53 -7.37
C GLN A 140 14.49 -5.47 -8.18
N ALA A 141 14.70 -5.41 -9.50
CA ALA A 141 13.93 -4.52 -10.37
C ALA A 141 12.43 -4.84 -10.33
N LEU A 142 12.04 -6.14 -10.36
CA LEU A 142 10.65 -6.55 -10.18
C LEU A 142 10.10 -6.15 -8.81
N ALA A 143 10.91 -6.23 -7.75
CA ALA A 143 10.51 -5.77 -6.42
C ALA A 143 10.27 -4.26 -6.38
N GLU A 144 11.12 -3.46 -7.04
CA GLU A 144 10.87 -2.01 -7.20
C GLU A 144 9.58 -1.73 -7.96
N GLU A 145 9.27 -2.51 -9.00
CA GLU A 145 8.01 -2.39 -9.73
C GLU A 145 6.81 -2.69 -8.84
N VAL A 146 6.88 -3.71 -7.97
CA VAL A 146 5.82 -3.98 -6.97
C VAL A 146 5.61 -2.75 -6.10
N ILE A 147 6.68 -2.16 -5.57
CA ILE A 147 6.61 -0.96 -4.72
C ILE A 147 5.95 0.20 -5.46
N ARG A 148 6.38 0.47 -6.70
CA ARG A 148 5.81 1.53 -7.53
C ARG A 148 4.34 1.30 -7.85
N ILE A 149 3.92 0.06 -8.11
CA ILE A 149 2.53 -0.28 -8.42
C ILE A 149 1.60 -0.10 -7.22
N VAL A 150 2.09 -0.38 -6.00
CA VAL A 150 1.34 -0.14 -4.76
C VAL A 150 1.22 1.36 -4.49
N LEU A 151 2.26 2.13 -4.81
CA LEU A 151 2.30 3.59 -4.63
C LEU A 151 1.57 4.38 -5.74
N ALA A 152 1.37 3.79 -6.92
CA ALA A 152 0.77 4.45 -8.08
C ALA A 152 -0.60 5.14 -7.85
N PRO A 153 -1.47 4.69 -6.93
CA PRO A 153 -2.72 5.38 -6.65
C PRO A 153 -2.59 6.72 -5.90
N TYR A 154 -1.43 7.03 -5.33
CA TYR A 154 -1.19 8.25 -4.53
C TYR A 154 -0.58 9.38 -5.37
N ARG A 155 -0.55 10.60 -4.83
CA ARG A 155 0.01 11.76 -5.55
C ARG A 155 1.53 11.63 -5.62
N GLU A 156 2.12 12.29 -6.62
CA GLU A 156 3.56 12.23 -6.86
C GLU A 156 4.38 12.62 -5.62
N GLU A 157 3.93 13.63 -4.88
CA GLU A 157 4.58 14.07 -3.65
C GLU A 157 4.54 13.02 -2.54
N ASP A 158 3.40 12.35 -2.34
CA ASP A 158 3.26 11.28 -1.34
C ASP A 158 4.14 10.07 -1.71
N VAL A 159 4.22 9.76 -3.01
CA VAL A 159 5.07 8.69 -3.55
C VAL A 159 6.55 9.02 -3.33
N ASP A 160 6.96 10.25 -3.63
CA ASP A 160 8.33 10.72 -3.44
C ASP A 160 8.74 10.66 -1.97
N GLU A 161 7.87 11.09 -1.04
CA GLU A 161 8.12 10.98 0.40
C GLU A 161 8.34 9.51 0.82
N ALA A 162 7.44 8.61 0.41
CA ALA A 162 7.54 7.19 0.72
C ALA A 162 8.86 6.57 0.21
N LEU A 163 9.26 6.92 -1.02
CA LEU A 163 10.53 6.46 -1.62
C LEU A 163 11.75 7.09 -0.95
N GLN A 164 11.68 8.35 -0.50
CA GLN A 164 12.73 8.99 0.27
C GLN A 164 12.93 8.33 1.63
N ILE A 165 11.84 8.01 2.35
CA ILE A 165 11.89 7.26 3.61
C ILE A 165 12.52 5.88 3.37
N LEU A 166 12.11 5.17 2.33
CA LEU A 166 12.69 3.88 1.97
C LEU A 166 14.19 4.00 1.71
N LYS A 167 14.62 5.00 0.94
CA LYS A 167 16.05 5.24 0.66
C LYS A 167 16.84 5.60 1.92
N ALA A 168 16.28 6.42 2.81
CA ALA A 168 16.90 6.79 4.07
C ALA A 168 17.06 5.60 5.04
N THR A 169 16.24 4.56 4.87
CA THR A 169 16.17 3.38 5.75
C THR A 169 16.87 2.15 5.16
N GLN A 170 17.87 2.37 4.30
CA GLN A 170 18.71 1.36 3.61
C GLN A 170 18.05 0.70 2.38
N GLY A 171 16.89 1.20 1.92
CA GLY A 171 16.27 0.77 0.68
C GLY A 171 15.80 -0.68 0.70
N LEU A 172 15.82 -1.32 -0.48
CA LEU A 172 15.42 -2.72 -0.66
C LEU A 172 16.23 -3.69 0.20
N GLU A 173 17.48 -3.37 0.54
CA GLU A 173 18.39 -4.25 1.28
C GLU A 173 17.87 -4.69 2.65
N LYS A 174 16.94 -3.91 3.24
CA LYS A 174 16.30 -4.22 4.53
C LYS A 174 14.85 -4.65 4.40
N LEU A 175 14.34 -4.77 3.18
CA LEU A 175 13.01 -5.25 2.94
C LEU A 175 13.01 -6.77 2.76
N HIS A 176 11.96 -7.39 3.26
CA HIS A 176 11.64 -8.79 3.08
C HIS A 176 10.27 -8.94 2.46
N LEU A 177 10.12 -9.92 1.59
CA LEU A 177 8.86 -10.25 0.95
C LEU A 177 8.43 -11.67 1.33
N ALA A 178 7.23 -11.78 1.87
CA ALA A 178 6.59 -13.04 2.20
C ALA A 178 5.30 -13.20 1.38
N TYR A 179 5.08 -14.40 0.87
CA TYR A 179 3.81 -14.86 0.31
C TYR A 179 3.25 -15.92 1.24
N TYR A 180 1.93 -16.10 1.24
CA TYR A 180 1.29 -17.03 2.17
C TYR A 180 0.40 -18.02 1.42
N LYS A 181 0.47 -19.29 1.82
CA LYS A 181 -0.43 -20.37 1.35
C LYS A 181 -1.85 -20.23 1.88
N THR A 182 -2.05 -19.36 2.85
CA THR A 182 -3.36 -19.10 3.45
C THR A 182 -4.27 -18.48 2.40
N ASP A 183 -5.48 -19.04 2.28
CA ASP A 183 -6.55 -18.53 1.44
C ASP A 183 -6.15 -18.27 -0.03
N ASP A 184 -5.44 -19.23 -0.65
CA ASP A 184 -5.17 -19.30 -2.10
C ASP A 184 -6.49 -19.49 -2.87
N ILE A 185 -7.03 -18.39 -3.42
CA ILE A 185 -8.33 -18.38 -4.09
C ILE A 185 -8.22 -19.17 -5.39
N GLY A 186 -8.91 -20.30 -5.43
CA GLY A 186 -8.95 -21.16 -6.61
C GLY A 186 -7.85 -22.21 -6.67
N ASP A 187 -7.03 -22.32 -5.61
CA ASP A 187 -5.93 -23.29 -5.51
C ASP A 187 -4.98 -23.22 -6.73
N ASP A 188 -4.76 -22.02 -7.27
CA ASP A 188 -4.03 -21.79 -8.52
C ASP A 188 -2.57 -21.36 -8.29
N GLN A 189 -2.17 -21.22 -7.02
CA GLN A 189 -0.84 -20.79 -6.59
C GLN A 189 -0.48 -19.37 -7.05
N VAL A 190 -1.49 -18.54 -7.34
CA VAL A 190 -1.38 -17.09 -7.30
C VAL A 190 -1.61 -16.68 -5.86
N TRP A 191 -0.55 -16.32 -5.14
CA TRP A 191 -0.64 -16.04 -3.72
C TRP A 191 -1.39 -14.73 -3.48
N ASP A 192 -2.62 -14.83 -2.99
CA ASP A 192 -3.50 -13.69 -2.72
C ASP A 192 -3.04 -12.86 -1.52
N ILE A 193 -2.39 -13.50 -0.55
CA ILE A 193 -1.87 -12.84 0.64
C ILE A 193 -0.35 -12.76 0.54
N TRP A 194 0.17 -11.54 0.64
CA TRP A 194 1.60 -11.26 0.63
C TRP A 194 1.91 -10.03 1.48
N ARG A 195 3.18 -9.93 1.89
CA ARG A 195 3.62 -8.91 2.83
C ARG A 195 5.04 -8.45 2.51
N LEU A 196 5.21 -7.16 2.31
CA LEU A 196 6.53 -6.51 2.15
C LEU A 196 6.83 -5.74 3.43
N GLU A 197 7.93 -6.06 4.11
CA GLU A 197 8.26 -5.46 5.40
C GLU A 197 9.73 -5.13 5.56
N GLY A 198 10.01 -4.13 6.38
CA GLY A 198 11.33 -3.84 6.89
C GLY A 198 11.25 -2.98 8.15
N PRO A 199 12.39 -2.49 8.64
CA PRO A 199 12.49 -1.72 9.87
C PRO A 199 11.51 -0.57 10.02
N TYR A 200 11.17 0.11 8.92
CA TYR A 200 10.39 1.34 8.88
C TYR A 200 9.26 1.27 7.85
N PHE A 201 8.87 0.04 7.50
CA PHE A 201 8.09 -0.24 6.33
C PHE A 201 7.22 -1.48 6.56
N VAL A 202 5.92 -1.37 6.39
CA VAL A 202 5.02 -2.52 6.37
C VAL A 202 3.94 -2.33 5.32
N TRP A 203 3.87 -3.28 4.39
CA TRP A 203 2.75 -3.50 3.51
C TRP A 203 2.19 -4.89 3.72
N HIS A 204 0.95 -4.97 4.20
CA HIS A 204 0.21 -6.22 4.25
C HIS A 204 -0.91 -6.18 3.23
N PHE A 205 -0.78 -7.01 2.20
CA PHE A 205 -1.76 -7.15 1.15
C PHE A 205 -2.50 -8.47 1.34
N ARG A 206 -3.81 -8.39 1.50
CA ARG A 206 -4.70 -9.53 1.68
C ARG A 206 -5.72 -9.52 0.57
N GLY A 207 -5.46 -10.28 -0.49
CA GLY A 207 -6.35 -10.47 -1.64
C GLY A 207 -7.57 -11.34 -1.34
N ALA A 208 -7.54 -12.12 -0.26
CA ALA A 208 -8.61 -13.05 0.08
C ALA A 208 -9.47 -12.61 1.29
N PRO A 209 -10.80 -12.76 1.23
CA PRO A 209 -11.55 -13.25 0.06
C PRO A 209 -11.73 -12.14 -1.01
N HIS A 210 -11.37 -10.90 -0.66
CA HIS A 210 -11.17 -9.76 -1.55
C HIS A 210 -10.08 -8.83 -1.00
N VAL A 211 -9.60 -7.90 -1.82
CA VAL A 211 -8.47 -7.02 -1.48
C VAL A 211 -8.75 -6.14 -0.26
N HIS A 212 -7.92 -6.29 0.77
CA HIS A 212 -7.54 -5.27 1.75
C HIS A 212 -6.02 -5.08 1.70
N ALA A 213 -5.56 -3.84 1.73
CA ALA A 213 -4.16 -3.50 1.80
C ALA A 213 -3.95 -2.50 2.94
N TYR A 214 -2.98 -2.82 3.78
CA TYR A 214 -2.55 -1.99 4.90
C TYR A 214 -1.14 -1.51 4.63
N VAL A 215 -0.91 -0.21 4.75
CA VAL A 215 0.37 0.45 4.46
C VAL A 215 0.79 1.26 5.67
N ASN A 216 2.06 1.14 6.06
CA ASN A 216 2.66 2.00 7.07
C ASN A 216 4.14 2.20 6.75
N ILE A 217 4.54 3.45 6.50
CA ILE A 217 5.91 3.81 6.09
C ILE A 217 6.31 5.03 6.90
N GLY A 218 7.36 4.92 7.71
CA GLY A 218 7.79 6.03 8.54
C GLY A 218 8.94 5.70 9.47
N ILE A 219 9.66 6.74 9.89
CA ILE A 219 10.80 6.67 10.82
C ILE A 219 10.46 7.13 12.25
N VAL A 220 9.19 7.51 12.46
CA VAL A 220 8.63 7.98 13.74
C VAL A 220 8.43 6.86 14.76
#